data_AF-A0A3P8SZ51-F1
#
_entry.id   AF-A0A3P8SZ51-F1
#
_cell.length_a   1.000
_cell.length_b   1.000
_cell.length_c   1.000
_cell.angle_alpha   90.00
_cell.angle_beta   90.00
_cell.angle_gamma   90.00
#
_symmetry.space_group_name_H-M   'P 1'
#
loop_
_entity.id
_entity.type
_entity.pdbx_description
1 polymer ?
#
loop_
_entity_poly.entity_id
_entity_poly.type
_entity_poly.pdbx_seq_one_letter_code
_entity_poly.pdbx_strand_id
1 'polypeptide(L)'
;MSIQGLPEMKGYDPLDTTLRFVTRRDDLDPIYDDSLRAEMSCGHAVTPESPTQWCRNLLDQGHYTFKGPALVEGTTRCNKAWSYQEVRRLADLSVEEMQHFEDNMARMTAARHCFQGESLPDKCYNSNIFLINLTSFCRFKGSWD
;
A
#
# COMPACT_ATOMS: atom_id res chain seq x y z
N MET A 1 29.68 -21.71 3.38
CA MET A 1 28.62 -21.03 4.15
C MET A 1 27.71 -20.36 3.13
N SER A 2 26.57 -20.99 2.84
CA SER A 2 25.57 -20.40 1.95
C SER A 2 24.87 -19.29 2.70
N ILE A 3 25.03 -18.04 2.24
CA ILE A 3 24.21 -16.93 2.70
C ILE A 3 22.77 -17.22 2.28
N GLN A 4 21.96 -17.67 3.24
CA GLN A 4 20.54 -17.87 3.04
C GLN A 4 19.86 -16.50 2.91
N GLY A 5 19.23 -16.27 1.76
CA GLY A 5 18.06 -15.41 1.61
C GLY A 5 18.19 -13.95 2.04
N LEU A 6 19.00 -13.16 1.33
CA LEU A 6 18.62 -11.75 1.21
C LEU A 6 17.27 -11.72 0.46
N PRO A 7 16.27 -10.98 0.97
CA PRO A 7 15.04 -10.77 0.21
C PRO A 7 15.41 -10.21 -1.16
N GLU A 8 14.81 -10.76 -2.21
CA GLU A 8 14.98 -10.24 -3.56
C GLU A 8 14.55 -8.77 -3.54
N MET A 9 15.48 -7.88 -3.90
CA MET A 9 15.23 -6.44 -3.81
C MET A 9 14.28 -6.04 -4.93
N LYS A 10 13.12 -5.48 -4.58
CA LYS A 10 12.11 -5.05 -5.56
C LYS A 10 12.71 -4.00 -6.51
N GLY A 11 12.39 -4.09 -7.79
CA GLY A 11 12.90 -3.17 -8.80
C GLY A 11 11.91 -3.04 -9.96
N TYR A 12 11.74 -1.82 -10.45
CA TYR A 12 10.89 -1.58 -11.62
C TYR A 12 11.49 -2.19 -12.89
N ASP A 13 10.62 -2.64 -13.80
CA ASP A 13 11.02 -2.94 -15.18
C ASP A 13 11.42 -1.63 -15.89
N PRO A 14 12.68 -1.48 -16.38
CA PRO A 14 13.12 -0.29 -17.11
C PRO A 14 12.29 -0.01 -18.38
N LEU A 15 11.57 -1.00 -18.90
CA LEU A 15 10.73 -0.90 -20.09
C LEU A 15 9.26 -0.58 -19.76
N ASP A 16 8.90 -0.45 -18.48
CA ASP A 16 7.54 -0.07 -18.08
C ASP A 16 7.26 1.40 -18.41
N THR A 17 6.70 1.62 -19.59
CA THR A 17 6.27 2.95 -20.09
C THR A 17 5.09 3.53 -19.32
N THR A 18 4.45 2.75 -18.45
CA THR A 18 3.38 3.25 -17.61
C THR A 18 3.99 4.06 -16.45
N LEU A 19 5.19 3.73 -16.00
CA LEU A 19 5.88 4.48 -14.96
C LEU A 19 6.63 5.68 -15.53
N ARG A 20 6.73 6.73 -14.73
CA ARG A 20 7.44 7.95 -15.11
C ARG A 20 8.74 8.03 -14.30
N PHE A 21 9.79 7.47 -14.89
CA PHE A 21 11.10 7.36 -14.27
C PHE A 21 11.79 8.71 -14.11
N VAL A 22 12.51 8.87 -13.00
CA VAL A 22 13.20 10.11 -12.62
C VAL A 22 14.59 9.80 -12.04
N THR A 23 15.52 10.74 -12.18
CA THR A 23 16.92 10.59 -11.75
C THR A 23 17.20 11.15 -10.36
N ARG A 24 16.22 11.82 -9.74
CA ARG A 24 16.33 12.33 -8.36
C ARG A 24 16.26 11.20 -7.35
N ARG A 25 16.70 11.48 -6.13
CA ARG A 25 16.74 10.52 -5.01
C ARG A 25 15.33 10.07 -4.62
N ASP A 26 15.27 8.92 -3.95
CA ASP A 26 14.05 8.49 -3.27
C ASP A 26 13.75 9.50 -2.14
N ASP A 27 12.53 10.05 -2.14
CA ASP A 27 12.10 11.06 -1.18
C ASP A 27 11.62 10.45 0.15
N LEU A 28 11.52 9.11 0.23
CA LEU A 28 11.10 8.33 1.40
C LEU A 28 12.26 7.55 2.03
N ASP A 29 13.25 7.15 1.24
CA ASP A 29 14.43 6.41 1.69
C ASP A 29 15.68 7.31 1.79
N PRO A 30 16.27 7.50 2.99
CA PRO A 30 17.52 8.24 3.14
C PRO A 30 18.73 7.53 2.54
N ILE A 31 18.64 6.22 2.26
CA ILE A 31 19.72 5.43 1.69
C ILE A 31 19.79 5.70 0.18
N TYR A 32 20.96 6.11 -0.27
CA TYR A 32 21.22 6.30 -1.70
C TYR A 32 21.67 4.99 -2.33
N ASP A 33 20.92 4.52 -3.32
CA ASP A 33 21.30 3.44 -4.21
C ASP A 33 21.14 3.84 -5.70
N ASP A 34 21.60 2.99 -6.62
CA ASP A 34 21.46 3.22 -8.06
C ASP A 34 20.16 2.60 -8.63
N SER A 35 19.17 2.30 -7.78
CA SER A 35 17.90 1.69 -8.19
C SER A 35 17.04 2.65 -9.02
N LEU A 36 16.22 2.09 -9.90
CA LEU A 36 15.24 2.85 -10.66
C LEU A 36 14.18 3.45 -9.74
N ARG A 37 13.78 4.69 -10.06
CA ARG A 37 12.81 5.47 -9.27
C ARG A 37 11.72 6.01 -10.18
N ALA A 38 10.49 5.91 -9.73
CA ALA A 38 9.33 6.45 -10.41
C ALA A 38 8.74 7.60 -9.60
N GLU A 39 8.12 8.56 -10.28
CA GLU A 39 7.47 9.70 -9.61
C GLU A 39 5.99 9.41 -9.32
N MET A 40 5.64 9.55 -8.04
CA MET A 40 4.28 9.55 -7.51
C MET A 40 3.47 10.76 -8.04
N SER A 41 2.14 10.66 -7.99
CA SER A 41 1.20 11.74 -8.33
C SER A 41 1.36 12.99 -7.44
N CYS A 42 1.97 12.85 -6.27
CA CYS A 42 2.35 13.96 -5.40
C CYS A 42 3.61 14.69 -5.83
N GLY A 43 4.31 14.20 -6.86
CA GLY A 43 5.56 14.76 -7.32
C GLY A 43 6.76 14.32 -6.50
N HIS A 44 6.69 13.19 -5.77
CA HIS A 44 7.82 12.60 -5.03
C HIS A 44 8.34 11.36 -5.75
N ALA A 45 9.65 11.16 -5.76
CA ALA A 45 10.31 10.00 -6.36
C ALA A 45 10.42 8.87 -5.34
N VAL A 46 10.16 7.64 -5.79
CA VAL A 46 10.17 6.45 -4.94
C VAL A 46 10.74 5.25 -5.69
N THR A 47 11.47 4.41 -4.97
CA THR A 47 11.72 3.01 -5.31
C THR A 47 10.48 2.18 -4.96
N PRO A 48 10.31 0.93 -5.45
CA PRO A 48 9.14 0.14 -5.09
C PRO A 48 9.08 -0.22 -3.60
N GLU A 49 10.24 -0.37 -2.97
CA GLU A 49 10.35 -0.82 -1.59
C GLU A 49 9.84 0.23 -0.59
N SER A 50 10.18 1.51 -0.79
CA SER A 50 9.86 2.57 0.16
C SER A 50 8.35 2.82 0.38
N PRO A 51 7.47 2.88 -0.64
CA PRO A 51 6.02 2.97 -0.44
C PRO A 51 5.44 1.64 0.05
N THR A 52 6.02 0.48 -0.31
CA THR A 52 5.61 -0.84 0.22
C THR A 52 5.72 -0.84 1.75
N GLN A 53 6.92 -0.55 2.27
CA GLN A 53 7.19 -0.56 3.70
C GLN A 53 6.36 0.49 4.44
N TRP A 54 6.27 1.70 3.90
CA TRP A 54 5.49 2.77 4.52
C TRP A 54 4.01 2.40 4.65
N CYS A 55 3.39 1.93 3.57
CA CYS A 55 1.97 1.60 3.57
C CYS A 55 1.67 0.37 4.45
N ARG A 56 2.57 -0.62 4.48
CA ARG A 56 2.46 -1.75 5.40
C ARG A 56 2.51 -1.29 6.86
N ASN A 57 3.45 -0.42 7.21
CA ASN A 57 3.55 0.15 8.55
C ASN A 57 2.29 0.95 8.95
N LEU A 58 1.65 1.64 7.99
CA LEU A 58 0.37 2.31 8.25
C LEU A 58 -0.74 1.31 8.58
N LEU A 59 -0.83 0.21 7.84
CA LEU A 59 -1.82 -0.84 8.10
C LEU A 59 -1.58 -1.51 9.46
N ASP A 60 -0.32 -1.79 9.82
CA ASP A 60 0.02 -2.35 11.12
C ASP A 60 -0.37 -1.43 12.29
N GLN A 61 -0.38 -0.11 12.05
CA GLN A 61 -0.85 0.91 13.01
C GLN A 61 -2.38 1.13 12.99
N GLY A 62 -3.13 0.42 12.14
CA GLY A 62 -4.58 0.57 12.02
C GLY A 62 -5.03 1.70 11.09
N HIS A 63 -4.13 2.23 10.26
CA HIS A 63 -4.44 3.26 9.27
C HIS A 63 -4.62 2.64 7.87
N TYR A 64 -5.82 2.77 7.30
CA TYR A 64 -6.14 2.28 5.96
C TYR A 64 -6.17 3.39 4.89
N THR A 65 -5.83 4.63 5.26
CA THR A 65 -5.67 5.74 4.32
C THR A 65 -4.18 5.99 4.09
N PHE A 66 -3.72 5.81 2.86
CA PHE A 66 -2.32 6.01 2.51
C PHE A 66 -2.05 7.49 2.24
N LYS A 67 -1.07 8.05 2.96
CA LYS A 67 -0.57 9.40 2.76
C LYS A 67 0.95 9.39 2.77
N GLY A 68 1.56 10.14 1.86
CA GLY A 68 3.01 10.18 1.76
C GLY A 68 3.71 10.87 2.92
N PRO A 69 4.78 10.29 3.48
CA PRO A 69 5.54 10.91 4.56
C PRO A 69 6.60 11.90 4.07
N ALA A 70 6.84 11.97 2.75
CA ALA A 70 7.83 12.83 2.11
C ALA A 70 7.68 14.28 2.56
N LEU A 71 8.81 15.00 2.65
CA LEU A 71 8.81 16.42 2.96
C LEU A 71 8.72 17.27 1.68
N VAL A 72 8.01 18.38 1.78
CA VAL A 72 8.01 19.48 0.81
C VAL A 72 8.96 20.54 1.35
N GLU A 73 9.93 20.96 0.52
CA GLU A 73 10.97 21.94 0.89
C GLU A 73 11.72 21.59 2.19
N GLY A 74 11.80 20.30 2.54
CA GLY A 74 12.51 19.81 3.72
C GLY A 74 11.91 20.16 5.08
N THR A 75 10.73 20.79 5.13
CA THR A 75 10.15 21.30 6.39
C THR A 75 8.76 20.76 6.70
N THR A 76 7.93 20.55 5.68
CA THR A 76 6.51 20.22 5.88
C THR A 76 6.19 18.87 5.25
N ARG A 77 5.45 18.00 5.94
CA ARG A 77 4.99 16.72 5.37
C ARG A 77 4.03 16.95 4.20
N CYS A 78 4.27 16.25 3.10
CA CYS A 78 3.46 16.25 1.89
C CYS A 78 1.99 15.91 2.19
N ASN A 79 1.74 14.81 2.92
CA ASN A 79 0.41 14.36 3.33
C ASN A 79 -0.62 14.17 2.20
N LYS A 80 -0.20 14.22 0.92
CA LYS A 80 -1.08 13.94 -0.20
C LYS A 80 -1.55 12.49 -0.09
N ALA A 81 -2.85 12.28 -0.27
CA ALA A 81 -3.43 10.95 -0.29
C ALA A 81 -2.97 10.20 -1.55
N TRP A 82 -2.66 8.93 -1.38
CA TRP A 82 -2.37 8.01 -2.47
C TRP A 82 -3.54 7.04 -2.63
N SER A 83 -4.02 6.87 -3.86
CA SER A 83 -5.02 5.83 -4.12
C SER A 83 -4.37 4.45 -3.98
N TYR A 84 -5.15 3.43 -3.62
CA TYR A 84 -4.61 2.07 -3.54
C TYR A 84 -4.08 1.59 -4.90
N GLN A 85 -4.68 2.03 -6.01
CA GLN A 85 -4.20 1.72 -7.36
C GLN A 85 -2.81 2.32 -7.62
N GLU A 86 -2.58 3.56 -7.18
CA GLU A 86 -1.27 4.22 -7.25
C GLU A 86 -0.23 3.46 -6.41
N VAL A 87 -0.58 3.12 -5.16
CA VAL A 87 0.28 2.33 -4.27
C VAL A 87 0.62 0.98 -4.88
N ARG A 88 -0.38 0.22 -5.36
CA ARG A 88 -0.17 -1.11 -5.95
C ARG A 88 0.83 -1.10 -7.09
N ARG A 89 0.76 -0.07 -7.93
CA ARG A 89 1.59 0.07 -9.11
C ARG A 89 2.98 0.59 -8.79
N LEU A 90 3.10 1.65 -7.98
CA LEU A 90 4.40 2.25 -7.66
C LEU A 90 5.15 1.48 -6.58
N ALA A 91 4.46 0.74 -5.72
CA ALA A 91 5.10 -0.16 -4.79
C ALA A 91 5.41 -1.53 -5.41
N ASP A 92 5.00 -1.78 -6.66
CA ASP A 92 5.13 -3.07 -7.36
C ASP A 92 4.69 -4.25 -6.47
N LEU A 93 3.48 -4.15 -5.89
CA LEU A 93 3.04 -5.11 -4.87
C LEU A 93 2.91 -6.52 -5.47
N SER A 94 3.50 -7.50 -4.80
CA SER A 94 3.30 -8.91 -5.10
C SER A 94 1.86 -9.32 -4.82
N VAL A 95 1.45 -10.49 -5.32
CA VAL A 95 0.11 -11.03 -5.05
C VAL A 95 -0.14 -11.19 -3.55
N GLU A 96 0.86 -11.65 -2.81
CA GLU A 96 0.82 -11.84 -1.36
C GLU A 96 0.71 -10.49 -0.63
N GLU A 97 1.44 -9.47 -1.08
CA GLU A 97 1.37 -8.13 -0.50
C GLU A 97 0.02 -7.46 -0.77
N MET A 98 -0.50 -7.58 -1.99
CA MET A 98 -1.84 -7.09 -2.33
C MET A 98 -2.91 -7.74 -1.44
N GLN A 99 -2.84 -9.07 -1.27
CA GLN A 99 -3.78 -9.79 -0.40
C GLN A 99 -3.68 -9.29 1.05
N HIS A 100 -2.47 -9.11 1.58
CA HIS A 100 -2.26 -8.58 2.93
C HIS A 100 -2.85 -7.17 3.09
N PHE A 101 -2.66 -6.30 2.08
CA PHE A 101 -3.16 -4.94 2.11
C PHE A 101 -4.69 -4.93 2.08
N GLU A 102 -5.28 -5.67 1.14
CA GLU A 102 -6.73 -5.76 0.95
C GLU A 102 -7.45 -6.34 2.16
N ASP A 103 -6.92 -7.41 2.76
CA ASP A 103 -7.49 -8.02 3.97
C ASP A 103 -7.47 -7.05 5.16
N ASN A 104 -6.38 -6.31 5.35
CA ASN A 104 -6.28 -5.33 6.43
C ASN A 104 -7.23 -4.15 6.22
N MET A 105 -7.28 -3.59 5.01
CA MET A 105 -8.18 -2.51 4.66
C MET A 105 -9.66 -2.93 4.83
N ALA A 106 -10.02 -4.13 4.37
CA ALA A 106 -11.36 -4.67 4.50
C ALA A 106 -11.75 -4.87 5.97
N ARG A 107 -10.85 -5.46 6.78
CA ARG A 107 -11.06 -5.67 8.22
C ARG A 107 -11.31 -4.35 8.96
N MET A 108 -10.50 -3.33 8.69
CA MET A 108 -10.63 -2.02 9.36
C MET A 108 -11.90 -1.27 8.93
N THR A 109 -12.24 -1.35 7.64
CA THR A 109 -13.47 -0.73 7.11
C THR A 109 -14.70 -1.39 7.73
N ALA A 110 -14.75 -2.73 7.77
CA ALA A 110 -15.84 -3.47 8.41
C ALA A 110 -15.97 -3.13 9.90
N ALA A 111 -14.86 -3.08 10.63
CA ALA A 111 -14.87 -2.69 12.04
C ALA A 111 -15.48 -1.29 12.23
N ARG A 112 -15.05 -0.31 11.42
CA ARG A 112 -15.56 1.07 11.49
C ARG A 112 -17.08 1.15 11.28
N HIS A 113 -17.61 0.46 10.26
CA HIS A 113 -19.05 0.45 10.00
C HIS A 113 -19.84 -0.25 11.12
N CYS A 114 -19.35 -1.37 11.66
CA CYS A 114 -19.98 -2.04 12.79
C CYS A 114 -20.03 -1.16 14.06
N PHE A 115 -19.00 -0.36 14.33
CA PHE A 115 -18.97 0.55 15.48
C PHE A 115 -19.82 1.82 15.30
N GLN A 116 -20.04 2.25 14.05
CA GLN A 116 -20.80 3.48 13.75
C GLN A 116 -22.31 3.26 13.69
N GLY A 117 -22.80 2.03 13.89
CA GLY A 117 -24.23 1.74 13.96
C GLY A 117 -24.97 1.86 12.62
N GLU A 118 -24.26 2.12 11.53
CA GLU A 118 -24.79 1.92 10.17
C GLU A 118 -24.85 0.42 9.93
N SER A 119 -26.07 -0.12 10.00
CA SER A 119 -26.32 -1.53 9.74
C SER A 119 -25.82 -1.92 8.35
N LEU A 120 -24.71 -2.68 8.31
CA LEU A 120 -24.46 -3.59 7.20
C LEU A 120 -25.65 -4.56 7.12
N PRO A 121 -26.12 -4.97 5.93
CA PRO A 121 -27.26 -5.86 5.81
C PRO A 121 -26.97 -7.21 6.49
N ASP A 122 -27.48 -7.37 7.72
CA ASP A 122 -27.80 -8.55 8.56
C ASP A 122 -26.91 -9.80 8.53
N LYS A 123 -25.75 -9.82 7.88
CA LYS A 123 -24.92 -11.03 7.73
C LYS A 123 -23.65 -11.06 8.57
N CYS A 124 -23.41 -10.05 9.40
CA CYS A 124 -22.28 -10.03 10.31
C CYS A 124 -22.73 -10.22 11.77
N TYR A 125 -23.50 -11.27 12.03
CA TYR A 125 -23.70 -11.73 13.40
C TYR A 125 -23.72 -13.26 13.47
N ASN A 126 -22.52 -13.83 13.54
CA ASN A 126 -22.28 -14.98 14.40
C ASN A 126 -20.78 -15.09 14.71
N SER A 127 -20.49 -14.89 15.99
CA SER A 127 -19.36 -15.38 16.78
C SER A 127 -18.42 -16.41 16.11
N ASN A 128 -17.12 -16.11 16.16
CA ASN A 128 -16.01 -17.08 16.03
C ASN A 128 -15.95 -17.93 14.74
N ILE A 129 -15.62 -17.34 13.59
CA ILE A 129 -15.11 -18.12 12.45
C ILE A 129 -13.81 -17.50 11.90
N PHE A 130 -12.71 -18.06 12.37
CA PHE A 130 -11.51 -18.29 11.57
C PHE A 130 -11.90 -19.00 10.27
N LEU A 131 -11.38 -18.53 9.14
CA LEU A 131 -11.30 -19.26 7.86
C LEU A 131 -12.65 -19.61 7.20
N ILE A 132 -13.21 -18.68 6.43
CA ILE A 132 -14.10 -19.03 5.31
C ILE A 132 -13.73 -18.19 4.09
N ASN A 133 -12.88 -18.81 3.28
CA ASN A 133 -12.95 -18.85 1.81
C ASN A 133 -13.02 -17.49 1.10
N LEU A 134 -11.90 -17.13 0.48
CA LEU A 134 -11.60 -16.02 -0.46
C LEU A 134 -12.53 -15.91 -1.70
N THR A 135 -13.73 -16.49 -1.67
CA THR A 135 -14.62 -16.54 -2.84
C THR A 135 -16.02 -16.02 -2.58
N SER A 136 -16.37 -15.64 -1.34
CA SER A 136 -17.76 -15.27 -1.01
C SER A 136 -17.95 -13.95 -0.26
N PHE A 137 -16.88 -13.27 0.14
CA PHE A 137 -17.03 -11.97 0.83
C PHE A 137 -17.30 -10.88 -0.19
N CYS A 138 -18.54 -10.39 -0.18
CA CYS A 138 -19.06 -9.20 -0.82
C CYS A 138 -18.11 -8.56 -1.84
N ARG A 139 -18.43 -8.69 -3.13
CA ARG A 139 -18.03 -7.70 -4.15
C ARG A 139 -18.55 -6.33 -3.71
N PHE A 140 -17.81 -5.66 -2.83
CA PHE A 140 -17.83 -4.22 -2.77
C PHE A 140 -17.19 -3.78 -4.08
N LYS A 141 -18.01 -3.64 -5.13
CA LYS A 141 -17.71 -2.73 -6.23
C LYS A 141 -17.80 -1.29 -5.68
N GLY A 142 -16.91 -0.98 -4.75
CA GLY A 142 -16.55 0.39 -4.43
C GLY A 142 -15.39 0.72 -5.34
N SER A 143 -15.61 1.66 -6.26
CA SER A 143 -14.55 2.26 -7.05
C SER A 143 -13.52 2.82 -6.07
N TRP A 144 -12.38 2.17 -5.92
CA TRP A 144 -11.21 2.78 -5.28
C TRP A 144 -10.56 3.65 -6.35
N ASP A 145 -11.24 4.74 -6.72
CA ASP A 145 -10.70 5.84 -7.53
C ASP A 145 -9.94 6.82 -6.64
#